data_AF-H5YLM7-F1
#
_entry.id   AF-H5YLM7-F1
#
_cell.length_a   1.000
_cell.length_b   1.000
_cell.length_c   1.000
_cell.angle_alpha   90.00
_cell.angle_beta   90.00
_cell.angle_gamma   90.00
#
_symmetry.space_group_name_H-M   'P 1'
#
loop_
_entity.id
_entity.type
_entity.pdbx_description
1 polymer ?
#
loop_
_entity_poly.entity_id
_entity_poly.type
_entity_poly.pdbx_seq_one_letter_code
_entity_poly.pdbx_strand_id
1 'polypeptide(L)'
;MLVVTIEIFPGGFETSRRTIATLRIANESYLDDISNYRVVAMQSANPVTGQPPGIAEFRVMGHDRRQAVWALLQRACEDAITADWVDL
;
A
#
# COMPACT_ATOMS: atom_id res chain seq x y z
N MET A 1 -2.34 -4.88 12.22
CA MET A 1 -2.74 -4.42 10.88
C MET A 1 -2.24 -3.00 10.73
N LEU A 2 -1.46 -2.72 9.68
CA LEU A 2 -1.02 -1.37 9.33
C LEU A 2 -1.92 -0.86 8.18
N VAL A 3 -2.35 0.40 8.26
CA VAL A 3 -3.12 1.07 7.20
C VAL A 3 -2.36 2.33 6.83
N VAL A 4 -2.02 2.45 5.55
CA VAL A 4 -1.41 3.66 4.98
C VAL A 4 -2.40 4.27 4.00
N THR A 5 -2.62 5.57 4.13
CA THR A 5 -3.48 6.36 3.26
C THR A 5 -2.63 7.46 2.64
N ILE A 6 -2.61 7.51 1.31
CA ILE A 6 -1.87 8.51 0.55
C ILE A 6 -2.87 9.53 0.05
N GLU A 7 -2.67 10.79 0.44
CA GLU A 7 -3.59 11.88 0.18
C GLU A 7 -2.85 13.03 -0.46
N ILE A 8 -3.52 13.69 -1.40
CA ILE A 8 -3.02 14.91 -2.01
C ILE A 8 -3.91 16.09 -1.61
N PHE A 9 -3.25 17.20 -1.30
CA PHE A 9 -3.84 18.48 -0.94
C PHE A 9 -3.42 19.48 -2.02
N PRO A 10 -4.18 19.63 -3.12
CA PRO A 10 -3.81 20.53 -4.21
C PRO A 10 -3.57 21.95 -3.68
N GLY A 11 -2.36 22.49 -3.89
CA GLY A 11 -2.00 23.83 -3.39
C GLY A 11 -2.04 24.01 -1.88
N GLY A 12 -2.10 22.93 -1.09
CA GLY A 12 -2.30 22.97 0.36
C GLY A 12 -3.75 23.20 0.80
N PHE A 13 -4.72 23.24 -0.12
CA PHE A 13 -6.13 23.46 0.21
C PHE A 13 -6.78 22.17 0.75
N GLU A 14 -7.04 22.12 2.05
CA GLU A 14 -7.65 20.95 2.72
C GLU A 14 -9.02 20.58 2.17
N THR A 15 -9.81 21.55 1.73
CA THR A 15 -11.14 21.32 1.11
C THR A 15 -11.06 20.56 -0.21
N SER A 16 -9.87 20.52 -0.84
CA SER A 16 -9.60 19.79 -2.08
C SER A 16 -8.85 18.47 -1.83
N ARG A 17 -8.74 18.04 -0.57
CA ARG A 17 -8.12 16.77 -0.18
C ARG A 17 -8.79 15.61 -0.92
N ARG A 18 -7.96 14.74 -1.48
CA ARG A 18 -8.41 13.46 -2.03
C ARG A 18 -7.42 12.36 -1.71
N THR A 19 -7.93 11.19 -1.35
CA THR A 19 -7.13 9.98 -1.25
C THR A 19 -6.83 9.47 -2.65
N ILE A 20 -5.55 9.23 -2.93
CA ILE A 20 -5.08 8.74 -4.23
C ILE A 20 -4.60 7.29 -4.18
N ALA A 21 -4.27 6.78 -2.99
CA ALA A 21 -3.92 5.39 -2.81
C ALA A 21 -4.08 4.95 -1.35
N THR A 22 -4.23 3.64 -1.14
CA THR A 22 -4.21 3.01 0.19
C THR A 22 -3.42 1.72 0.16
N LEU A 23 -2.79 1.38 1.28
CA LEU A 23 -2.18 0.08 1.54
C LEU A 23 -2.72 -0.46 2.86
N ARG A 24 -3.28 -1.67 2.83
CA ARG A 24 -3.71 -2.40 4.02
C ARG A 24 -2.81 -3.60 4.21
N ILE A 25 -1.94 -3.57 5.21
CA ILE A 25 -0.94 -4.59 5.49
C ILE A 25 -1.39 -5.38 6.72
N ALA A 26 -1.92 -6.57 6.49
CA ALA A 26 -2.37 -7.51 7.51
C ALA A 26 -1.28 -8.55 7.78
N ASN A 27 -1.01 -8.84 9.05
CA ASN A 27 -0.11 -9.93 9.41
C ASN A 27 -0.85 -11.26 9.23
N GLU A 28 -0.23 -12.24 8.57
CA GLU A 28 -0.80 -13.58 8.36
C GLU A 28 -0.35 -14.61 9.41
N SER A 29 0.75 -14.36 10.14
CA SER A 29 1.28 -15.27 11.16
C SER A 29 1.04 -14.79 12.60
N TYR A 30 1.10 -15.70 13.57
CA TYR A 30 0.88 -15.39 14.98
C TYR A 30 2.11 -14.73 15.62
N LEU A 31 2.45 -13.52 15.15
CA LEU A 31 3.44 -12.66 15.78
C LEU A 31 4.81 -13.33 16.01
N ASP A 32 5.23 -14.21 15.11
CA ASP A 32 6.60 -14.70 15.07
C ASP A 32 7.59 -13.56 14.79
N ASP A 33 8.88 -13.75 15.07
CA ASP A 33 9.91 -12.75 14.75
C ASP A 33 9.98 -12.46 13.24
N ILE A 34 9.71 -13.49 12.42
CA ILE A 34 9.64 -13.40 10.97
C ILE A 34 8.20 -13.67 10.56
N SER A 35 7.55 -12.69 9.93
CA SER A 35 6.14 -12.78 9.53
C SER A 35 5.93 -12.55 8.04
N ASN A 36 4.94 -13.23 7.49
CA ASN A 36 4.35 -12.88 6.21
C ASN A 36 3.23 -11.87 6.42
N TYR A 37 3.03 -11.00 5.43
CA TYR A 37 1.99 -9.99 5.47
C TYR A 37 1.19 -10.02 4.18
N ARG A 38 -0.13 -10.12 4.29
CA ARG A 38 -1.06 -9.88 3.19
C ARG A 38 -1.20 -8.38 2.99
N VAL A 39 -1.08 -7.93 1.75
CA VAL A 39 -1.22 -6.53 1.38
C VAL A 39 -2.36 -6.39 0.38
N VAL A 40 -3.26 -5.46 0.66
CA VAL A 40 -4.24 -4.97 -0.31
C VAL A 40 -3.88 -3.53 -0.63
N ALA A 41 -3.47 -3.29 -1.87
CA ALA A 41 -3.17 -1.96 -2.39
C ALA A 41 -4.33 -1.49 -3.26
N MET A 42 -4.72 -0.23 -3.12
CA MET A 42 -5.69 0.42 -4.01
C MET A 42 -5.12 1.74 -4.47
N GLN A 43 -5.43 2.13 -5.70
CA GLN A 43 -5.11 3.46 -6.22
C GLN A 43 -6.30 4.04 -6.98
N SER A 44 -6.46 5.36 -6.88
CA SER A 44 -7.44 6.10 -7.68
C SER A 44 -6.94 6.23 -9.13
N ALA A 45 -7.86 6.56 -10.03
CA ALA A 45 -7.48 6.95 -11.38
C ALA A 45 -6.45 8.08 -11.36
N ASN A 46 -5.45 7.98 -12.24
CA ASN A 46 -4.49 9.05 -12.48
C ASN A 46 -4.79 9.69 -13.85
N PRO A 47 -5.45 10.86 -13.89
CA PRO A 47 -5.81 11.51 -15.15
C PRO A 47 -4.60 12.03 -15.93
N VAL A 48 -3.44 12.20 -15.29
CA VAL A 48 -2.21 12.68 -15.96
C VAL A 48 -1.55 11.56 -16.75
N THR A 49 -1.54 10.34 -16.22
CA THR A 49 -0.95 9.17 -16.89
C THR A 49 -1.98 8.35 -17.66
N GLY A 50 -3.27 8.65 -17.53
CA GLY A 50 -4.37 7.86 -18.08
C GLY A 50 -4.59 6.53 -17.37
N GLN A 51 -3.95 6.32 -16.21
CA GLN A 51 -4.03 5.06 -15.48
C GLN A 51 -5.41 4.94 -14.80
N PRO A 52 -6.15 3.84 -15.02
CA PRO A 52 -7.43 3.59 -14.36
C PRO A 52 -7.24 3.41 -12.84
N PRO A 53 -8.33 3.53 -12.05
CA PRO A 53 -8.29 3.08 -10.67
C PRO A 53 -8.03 1.57 -10.65
N GLY A 54 -7.35 1.09 -9.62
CA GLY A 54 -7.01 -0.33 -9.54
C GLY A 54 -6.88 -0.83 -8.12
N ILE A 55 -6.92 -2.15 -8.01
CA ILE A 55 -6.65 -2.91 -6.81
C ILE A 55 -5.61 -3.99 -7.09
N ALA A 56 -4.71 -4.22 -6.15
CA ALA A 56 -3.79 -5.34 -6.18
C ALA A 56 -3.77 -6.03 -4.81
N GLU A 57 -3.67 -7.35 -4.83
CA GLU A 57 -3.50 -8.16 -3.64
C GLU A 57 -2.24 -9.01 -3.76
N PHE A 58 -1.35 -8.92 -2.78
CA PHE A 58 -0.07 -9.64 -2.78
C PHE A 58 0.41 -9.91 -1.35
N ARG A 59 1.59 -10.53 -1.22
CA ARG A 59 2.20 -10.86 0.08
C ARG A 59 3.63 -10.33 0.17
N VAL A 60 3.96 -9.74 1.31
CA VAL A 60 5.34 -9.49 1.73
C VAL A 60 5.81 -10.71 2.53
N MET A 61 6.81 -11.43 2.02
CA MET A 61 7.22 -12.74 2.57
C MET A 61 8.42 -12.66 3.52
N GLY A 62 8.28 -13.11 4.77
CA GLY A 62 9.41 -13.25 5.69
C GLY A 62 10.04 -11.92 6.10
N HIS A 63 9.23 -10.99 6.59
CA HIS A 63 9.72 -9.73 7.16
C HIS A 63 10.09 -9.91 8.64
N ASP A 64 11.33 -9.54 8.98
CA ASP A 64 11.82 -9.51 10.37
C ASP A 64 11.21 -8.31 11.10
N ARG A 65 10.39 -8.60 12.11
CA ARG A 65 9.65 -7.61 12.90
C ARG A 65 10.50 -6.79 13.85
N ARG A 66 11.77 -7.13 14.03
CA ARG A 66 12.74 -6.29 14.74
C ARG A 66 13.18 -5.09 13.90
N GLN A 67 12.92 -5.11 12.60
CA GLN A 67 13.16 -3.97 11.72
C GLN A 67 12.14 -2.85 11.98
N ALA A 68 12.50 -1.63 11.60
CA ALA A 68 11.57 -0.50 11.67
C ALA A 68 10.35 -0.74 10.77
N VAL A 69 9.18 -0.25 11.19
CA VAL A 69 7.93 -0.33 10.39
C VAL A 69 8.08 0.23 8.98
N TRP A 70 8.97 1.21 8.79
CA TRP A 70 9.29 1.78 7.48
C TRP A 70 9.94 0.78 6.52
N ALA A 71 10.69 -0.20 7.02
CA ALA A 71 11.25 -1.28 6.20
C ALA A 71 10.16 -2.22 5.67
N LEU A 72 9.13 -2.49 6.47
CA LEU A 72 7.94 -3.23 6.01
C LEU A 72 7.20 -2.44 4.94
N LEU A 73 6.98 -1.15 5.17
CA LEU A 73 6.31 -0.29 4.20
C LEU A 73 7.08 -0.19 2.89
N GLN A 74 8.41 -0.04 2.96
CA GLN A 74 9.27 0.00 1.78
C GLN A 74 9.09 -1.27 0.93
N ARG A 75 9.21 -2.45 1.53
CA ARG A 75 9.01 -3.72 0.80
C ARG A 75 7.60 -3.84 0.23
N ALA A 76 6.59 -3.42 0.99
CA ALA A 76 5.22 -3.42 0.48
C ALA A 76 5.05 -2.50 -0.74
N CYS A 77 5.72 -1.35 -0.76
CA CYS A 77 5.72 -0.45 -1.93
C CYS A 77 6.49 -1.05 -3.11
N GLU A 78 7.64 -1.68 -2.87
CA GLU A 78 8.41 -2.38 -3.91
C GLU A 78 7.58 -3.50 -4.56
N ASP A 79 6.95 -4.36 -3.74
CA ASP A 79 6.09 -5.44 -4.23
C ASP A 79 4.87 -4.88 -4.98
N ALA A 80 4.27 -3.77 -4.51
CA ALA A 80 3.13 -3.11 -5.17
C ALA A 80 3.45 -2.61 -6.59
N ILE A 81 4.69 -2.17 -6.86
CA ILE A 81 5.11 -1.69 -8.19
C ILE A 81 5.06 -2.84 -9.21
N THR A 82 5.37 -4.07 -8.78
CA THR A 82 5.42 -5.25 -9.63
C THR A 82 4.18 -6.14 -9.54
N ALA A 83 3.19 -5.74 -8.73
CA ALA A 83 1.99 -6.53 -8.49
C ALA A 83 1.10 -6.62 -9.74
N ASP A 84 0.27 -7.66 -9.78
CA ASP A 84 -0.77 -7.81 -10.79
C ASP A 84 -1.98 -6.94 -10.40
N TRP A 85 -2.09 -5.79 -11.05
CA TRP A 85 -3.17 -4.83 -10.80
C TRP A 85 -4.39 -5.15 -11.64
N VAL A 86 -5.55 -5.12 -10.99
CA VAL A 86 -6.85 -5.27 -11.65
C VAL A 86 -7.55 -3.92 -11.66
N ASP A 87 -8.04 -3.52 -12.83
CA ASP A 87 -8.84 -2.31 -13.00
C ASP A 87 -10.17 -2.43 -12.24
N LEU A 88 -10.59 -1.33 -11.59
CA LEU A 88 -11.84 -1.23 -10.83
C LEU A 88 -12.98 -0.58 -11.62
#